data_AF-A0A1B9S115-F1
#
_entry.id   AF-A0A1B9S115-F1
#
_cell.length_a   1.000
_cell.length_b   1.000
_cell.length_c   1.000
_cell.angle_alpha   90.00
_cell.angle_beta   90.00
_cell.angle_gamma   90.00
#
_symmetry.space_group_name_H-M   'P 1'
#
loop_
_entity.id
_entity.type
_entity.pdbx_description
1 polymer ?
#
loop_
_entity_poly.entity_id
_entity_poly.type
_entity_poly.pdbx_seq_one_letter_code
_entity_poly.pdbx_strand_id
1 'polypeptide(L)'
;MAKAVLTTKVDPTYDDLPEQRYHFPRTYLRQIEAALGDWIVYYEPRRPSADLMRAGGKQAYFATARIASIIPDPSRPDHYYALIEDFLPFDHAVSFKDGGHYFERGLRKDDGSTNKGAFGRAVRNMSDAEYDLILAAGFAHVIGARNRERPFPDPPELVQAGFNDEPQVEFEPEFVDRRIVSSLVQRPFRDRAFSAAIKTAYNDTCAITGIKLINGGGRSEVQAAHVRPVADGGPDSVRNGIALSGTVHWMFDRGLISVDDDYSLLIARGSVPDTIMRLVNPEHRLLLPSRHDECPHQQFLKYHRAKVFRG
;
A
#
# COMPACT_ATOMS: atom_id res chain seq x y z
N MET A 1 -6.84 -21.81 -13.93
CA MET A 1 -6.73 -20.42 -13.46
C MET A 1 -5.30 -20.00 -13.64
N ALA A 2 -5.07 -18.75 -14.02
CA ALA A 2 -3.75 -18.19 -14.22
C ALA A 2 -3.66 -16.87 -13.48
N LYS A 3 -2.55 -16.61 -12.81
CA LYS A 3 -2.30 -15.30 -12.20
C LYS A 3 -2.02 -14.27 -13.29
N ALA A 4 -2.11 -12.99 -12.95
CA ALA A 4 -1.86 -11.92 -13.91
C ALA A 4 -1.14 -10.71 -13.31
N VAL A 5 -0.50 -9.95 -14.18
CA VAL A 5 0.01 -8.62 -13.91
C VAL A 5 -0.95 -7.61 -14.50
N LEU A 6 -1.41 -6.68 -13.67
CA LEU A 6 -2.22 -5.53 -14.08
C LEU A 6 -1.36 -4.27 -14.04
N THR A 7 -1.16 -3.66 -15.19
CA THR A 7 -0.43 -2.40 -15.30
C THR A 7 -1.40 -1.27 -15.00
N THR A 8 -1.09 -0.48 -13.99
CA THR A 8 -1.87 0.70 -13.62
C THR A 8 -0.94 1.83 -13.25
N LYS A 9 -1.41 3.06 -13.44
CA LYS A 9 -0.83 4.22 -12.81
C LYS A 9 -1.90 4.82 -11.93
N VAL A 10 -1.62 4.89 -10.64
CA VAL A 10 -2.49 5.57 -9.70
C VAL A 10 -2.36 7.06 -9.99
N ASP A 11 -3.39 7.61 -10.62
CA ASP A 11 -3.48 9.04 -10.87
C ASP A 11 -4.56 9.63 -9.97
N PRO A 12 -4.23 10.61 -9.12
CA PRO A 12 -5.18 11.22 -8.19
C PRO A 12 -6.38 11.91 -8.88
N THR A 13 -6.24 12.23 -10.16
CA THR A 13 -7.28 12.90 -10.96
C THR A 13 -8.30 11.94 -11.57
N TYR A 14 -8.05 10.62 -11.52
CA TYR A 14 -8.94 9.61 -12.07
C TYR A 14 -9.68 8.86 -10.96
N ASP A 15 -10.95 8.53 -11.21
CA ASP A 15 -11.82 7.72 -10.32
C ASP A 15 -11.46 6.22 -10.28
N ASP A 16 -10.28 5.86 -10.82
CA ASP A 16 -9.77 4.49 -10.77
C ASP A 16 -9.08 4.25 -9.43
N LEU A 17 -9.68 3.33 -8.68
CA LEU A 17 -9.28 2.93 -7.34
C LEU A 17 -8.73 1.52 -7.47
N PRO A 18 -7.42 1.30 -7.64
CA PRO A 18 -6.86 -0.04 -7.80
C PRO A 18 -7.21 -0.96 -6.62
N GLU A 19 -7.49 -0.39 -5.44
CA GLU A 19 -7.98 -1.12 -4.28
C GLU A 19 -9.46 -1.56 -4.34
N GLN A 20 -10.21 -1.19 -5.39
CA GLN A 20 -11.64 -1.51 -5.55
C GLN A 20 -11.99 -2.02 -6.95
N ARG A 21 -11.40 -1.44 -8.01
CA ARG A 21 -11.71 -1.78 -9.39
C ARG A 21 -10.55 -1.46 -10.34
N TYR A 22 -10.43 -2.23 -11.41
CA TYR A 22 -9.49 -2.00 -12.50
C TYR A 22 -10.25 -1.92 -13.83
N HIS A 23 -10.12 -0.80 -14.54
CA HIS A 23 -10.78 -0.56 -15.81
C HIS A 23 -9.91 -1.01 -16.99
N PHE A 24 -10.50 -1.70 -17.97
CA PHE A 24 -9.76 -2.23 -19.12
C PHE A 24 -10.62 -2.36 -20.39
N PRO A 25 -10.01 -2.24 -21.59
CA PRO A 25 -10.69 -2.51 -22.86
C PRO A 25 -10.84 -4.00 -23.15
N ARG A 26 -11.81 -4.36 -23.99
CA ARG A 26 -12.12 -5.75 -24.42
C ARG A 26 -10.92 -6.56 -24.89
N THR A 27 -9.89 -5.91 -25.44
CA THR A 27 -8.64 -6.54 -25.87
C THR A 27 -7.96 -7.38 -24.78
N TYR A 28 -8.19 -7.07 -23.50
CA TYR A 28 -7.63 -7.81 -22.35
C TYR A 28 -8.64 -8.73 -21.66
N LEU A 29 -9.88 -8.82 -22.15
CA LEU A 29 -10.96 -9.56 -21.48
C LEU A 29 -10.58 -11.02 -21.24
N ARG A 30 -10.08 -11.72 -22.27
CA ARG A 30 -9.69 -13.14 -22.14
C ARG A 30 -8.59 -13.37 -21.10
N GLN A 31 -7.63 -12.45 -21.01
CA GLN A 31 -6.52 -12.54 -20.07
C GLN A 31 -6.97 -12.34 -18.63
N ILE A 32 -7.92 -11.41 -18.41
CA ILE A 32 -8.50 -11.16 -17.09
C ILE A 32 -9.48 -12.27 -16.69
N GLU A 33 -10.29 -12.77 -17.62
CA GLU A 33 -11.14 -13.95 -17.39
C GLU A 33 -10.32 -15.17 -16.96
N ALA A 34 -9.13 -15.38 -17.52
CA ALA A 34 -8.23 -16.45 -17.09
C ALA A 34 -7.72 -16.30 -15.64
N ALA A 35 -7.74 -15.08 -15.11
CA ALA A 35 -7.34 -14.72 -13.75
C ALA A 35 -8.51 -14.44 -12.80
N LEU A 36 -9.75 -14.63 -13.26
CA LEU A 36 -10.94 -14.46 -12.45
C LEU A 36 -10.95 -15.44 -11.28
N GLY A 37 -11.11 -14.92 -10.06
CA GLY A 37 -11.05 -15.70 -8.82
C GLY A 37 -9.63 -15.97 -8.30
N ASP A 38 -8.59 -15.54 -9.02
CA ASP A 38 -7.19 -15.76 -8.68
C ASP A 38 -6.45 -14.44 -8.38
N TRP A 39 -5.21 -14.56 -7.93
CA TRP A 39 -4.37 -13.44 -7.53
C TRP A 39 -3.71 -12.74 -8.72
N ILE A 40 -3.54 -11.43 -8.55
CA ILE A 40 -2.81 -10.57 -9.46
C ILE A 40 -1.73 -9.78 -8.73
N VAL A 41 -0.76 -9.27 -9.48
CA VAL A 41 0.17 -8.23 -9.03
C VAL A 41 -0.05 -6.96 -9.83
N TYR A 42 0.01 -5.82 -9.16
CA TYR A 42 -0.02 -4.52 -9.82
C TYR A 42 1.39 -4.07 -10.19
N TYR A 43 1.53 -3.53 -11.39
CA TYR A 43 2.77 -2.99 -11.93
C TYR A 43 2.61 -1.52 -12.33
N GLU A 44 3.53 -0.67 -11.90
CA GLU A 44 3.57 0.74 -12.27
C GLU A 44 4.61 0.98 -13.38
N PRO A 45 4.21 1.45 -14.58
CA PRO A 45 5.12 1.66 -15.70
C PRO A 45 5.98 2.91 -15.52
N ARG A 46 7.21 2.91 -16.07
CA ARG A 46 8.13 4.08 -16.00
C ARG A 46 7.57 5.36 -16.61
N ARG A 47 6.79 5.22 -17.69
CA ARG A 47 6.15 6.30 -18.43
C ARG A 47 4.64 6.06 -18.41
N PRO A 48 3.82 7.03 -17.94
CA PRO A 48 2.39 7.02 -18.21
C PRO A 48 2.21 7.09 -19.73
N SER A 49 1.16 6.48 -20.26
CA SER A 49 0.84 6.49 -21.69
C SER A 49 0.89 7.86 -22.37
N ALA A 50 1.20 7.85 -23.68
CA ALA A 50 1.13 8.90 -24.73
C ALA A 50 1.84 10.24 -24.50
N ASP A 51 1.87 10.77 -23.28
CA ASP A 51 2.58 12.01 -22.97
C ASP A 51 4.05 11.71 -22.69
N LEU A 52 4.86 11.81 -23.75
CA LEU A 52 6.31 11.59 -23.77
C LEU A 52 7.11 12.49 -22.80
N MET A 53 6.46 13.43 -22.10
CA MET A 53 7.09 14.48 -21.30
C MET A 53 7.09 14.24 -19.79
N ARG A 54 6.31 13.30 -19.25
CA ARG A 54 6.32 12.99 -17.79
C ARG A 54 7.05 11.68 -17.50
N ALA A 55 8.36 11.75 -17.33
CA ALA A 55 9.13 10.69 -16.69
C ALA A 55 8.81 10.64 -15.18
N GLY A 56 8.69 9.45 -14.57
CA GLY A 56 8.61 9.37 -13.10
C GLY A 56 7.94 8.14 -12.47
N GLY A 57 7.44 7.17 -13.24
CA GLY A 57 6.83 5.97 -12.64
C GLY A 57 7.86 4.98 -12.09
N LYS A 58 7.48 4.18 -11.08
CA LYS A 58 8.40 3.30 -10.32
C LYS A 58 9.07 2.21 -11.16
N GLN A 59 8.50 1.84 -12.31
CA GLN A 59 8.93 0.66 -13.10
C GLN A 59 8.98 -0.61 -12.23
N ALA A 60 8.01 -0.77 -11.34
CA ALA A 60 8.04 -1.73 -10.25
C ALA A 60 6.66 -2.32 -9.96
N TYR A 61 6.63 -3.53 -9.42
CA TYR A 61 5.44 -4.07 -8.77
C TYR A 61 5.26 -3.43 -7.40
N PHE A 62 4.01 -3.16 -7.01
CA PHE A 62 3.75 -2.40 -5.78
C PHE A 62 2.64 -2.97 -4.89
N ALA A 63 1.82 -3.90 -5.39
CA ALA A 63 0.74 -4.50 -4.63
C ALA A 63 0.31 -5.84 -5.22
N THR A 64 -0.40 -6.64 -4.43
CA THR A 64 -1.16 -7.80 -4.87
C THR A 64 -2.64 -7.64 -4.52
N ALA A 65 -3.51 -8.31 -5.26
CA ALA A 65 -4.95 -8.34 -5.00
C ALA A 65 -5.58 -9.55 -5.67
N ARG A 66 -6.89 -9.77 -5.48
CA ARG A 66 -7.66 -10.82 -6.13
C ARG A 66 -8.77 -10.22 -7.00
N ILE A 67 -8.99 -10.81 -8.18
CA ILE A 67 -10.11 -10.41 -9.05
C ILE A 67 -11.36 -11.16 -8.59
N ALA A 68 -12.35 -10.43 -8.08
CA ALA A 68 -13.58 -11.01 -7.57
C ALA A 68 -14.63 -11.24 -8.67
N SER A 69 -14.82 -10.26 -9.55
CA SER A 69 -15.78 -10.34 -10.66
C SER A 69 -15.41 -9.38 -11.78
N ILE A 70 -16.04 -9.55 -12.94
CA ILE A 70 -15.90 -8.67 -14.10
C ILE A 70 -17.28 -8.16 -14.47
N ILE A 71 -17.42 -6.85 -14.63
CA ILE A 71 -18.66 -6.20 -15.07
C ILE A 71 -18.39 -5.30 -16.28
N PRO A 72 -19.33 -5.18 -17.24
CA PRO A 72 -19.20 -4.22 -18.32
C PRO A 72 -19.26 -2.78 -17.79
N ASP A 73 -18.55 -1.85 -18.43
CA ASP A 73 -18.67 -0.42 -18.17
C ASP A 73 -19.97 0.09 -18.84
N PRO A 74 -20.98 0.55 -18.08
CA PRO A 74 -22.23 1.05 -18.66
C PRO A 74 -22.03 2.36 -19.44
N SER A 75 -20.94 3.08 -19.20
CA SER A 75 -20.64 4.37 -19.83
C SER A 75 -19.77 4.25 -21.09
N ARG A 76 -19.07 3.12 -21.28
CA ARG A 76 -18.13 2.90 -22.39
C ARG A 76 -18.31 1.50 -22.99
N PRO A 77 -18.84 1.40 -24.22
CA PRO A 77 -18.92 0.12 -24.93
C PRO A 77 -17.54 -0.53 -25.08
N ASP A 78 -17.48 -1.87 -25.08
CA ASP A 78 -16.25 -2.67 -25.17
C ASP A 78 -15.22 -2.39 -24.05
N HIS A 79 -15.66 -1.83 -22.93
CA HIS A 79 -14.88 -1.65 -21.72
C HIS A 79 -15.51 -2.38 -20.54
N TYR A 80 -14.66 -2.72 -19.58
CA TYR A 80 -15.02 -3.56 -18.43
C TYR A 80 -14.30 -3.08 -17.18
N TYR A 81 -14.88 -3.38 -16.04
CA TYR A 81 -14.25 -3.27 -14.72
C TYR A 81 -14.02 -4.67 -14.15
N ALA A 82 -12.80 -4.95 -13.73
CA ALA A 82 -12.51 -6.04 -12.80
C ALA A 82 -12.70 -5.50 -11.39
N LEU A 83 -13.61 -6.08 -10.60
CA LEU A 83 -13.78 -5.73 -9.19
C LEU A 83 -12.70 -6.43 -8.37
N ILE A 84 -12.08 -5.67 -7.47
CA ILE A 84 -10.86 -6.06 -6.75
C ILE A 84 -11.18 -6.27 -5.29
N GLU A 85 -10.67 -7.37 -4.74
CA GLU A 85 -10.72 -7.71 -3.32
C GLU A 85 -9.32 -8.02 -2.81
N ASP A 86 -9.18 -8.08 -1.48
CA ASP A 86 -7.94 -8.48 -0.80
C ASP A 86 -6.71 -7.65 -1.18
N PHE A 87 -6.90 -6.42 -1.69
CA PHE A 87 -5.81 -5.52 -2.05
C PHE A 87 -4.83 -5.37 -0.88
N LEU A 88 -3.55 -5.59 -1.16
CA LEU A 88 -2.49 -5.50 -0.18
C LEU A 88 -1.22 -4.92 -0.83
N PRO A 89 -0.74 -3.76 -0.38
CA PRO A 89 0.48 -3.14 -0.88
C PRO A 89 1.69 -3.94 -0.41
N PHE A 90 2.73 -3.94 -1.24
CA PHE A 90 4.05 -4.39 -0.83
C PHE A 90 4.68 -3.38 0.13
N ASP A 91 5.55 -3.86 1.01
CA ASP A 91 6.22 -3.00 2.00
C ASP A 91 7.30 -2.12 1.34
N HIS A 92 7.72 -2.47 0.12
CA HIS A 92 8.53 -1.66 -0.79
C HIS A 92 8.22 -1.99 -2.26
N ALA A 93 8.63 -1.10 -3.17
CA ALA A 93 8.48 -1.32 -4.60
C ALA A 93 9.48 -2.39 -5.10
N VAL A 94 8.97 -3.40 -5.82
CA VAL A 94 9.77 -4.49 -6.37
C VAL A 94 10.11 -4.19 -7.83
N SER A 95 11.39 -3.97 -8.13
CA SER A 95 11.84 -3.79 -9.52
C SER A 95 11.42 -4.97 -10.40
N PHE A 96 11.11 -4.72 -11.67
CA PHE A 96 10.77 -5.77 -12.65
C PHE A 96 11.89 -6.81 -12.88
N LYS A 97 13.13 -6.46 -12.48
CA LYS A 97 14.30 -7.34 -12.50
C LYS A 97 15.18 -7.10 -11.27
N ASP A 98 15.87 -8.14 -10.83
CA ASP A 98 16.93 -8.08 -9.83
C ASP A 98 18.24 -8.61 -10.44
N GLY A 99 19.26 -7.76 -10.52
CA GLY A 99 20.46 -8.03 -11.31
C GLY A 99 20.15 -8.45 -12.76
N GLY A 100 20.46 -9.70 -13.11
CA GLY A 100 20.17 -10.31 -14.40
C GLY A 100 18.87 -11.13 -14.46
N HIS A 101 18.18 -11.30 -13.34
CA HIS A 101 16.96 -12.09 -13.24
C HIS A 101 15.72 -11.21 -13.48
N TYR A 102 14.84 -11.63 -14.41
CA TYR A 102 13.54 -11.02 -14.62
C TYR A 102 12.48 -11.83 -13.89
N PHE A 103 11.65 -11.17 -13.10
CA PHE A 103 10.54 -11.83 -12.41
C PHE A 103 9.51 -12.39 -13.39
N GLU A 104 9.24 -11.66 -14.48
CA GLU A 104 8.43 -12.13 -15.60
C GLU A 104 9.33 -12.65 -16.73
N ARG A 105 9.23 -13.94 -17.06
CA ARG A 105 9.95 -14.55 -18.18
C ARG A 105 9.61 -13.87 -19.50
N GLY A 106 8.35 -13.48 -19.69
CA GLY A 106 7.88 -12.78 -20.89
C GLY A 106 8.52 -11.41 -21.13
N LEU A 107 9.16 -10.81 -20.11
CA LEU A 107 9.88 -9.54 -20.22
C LEU A 107 11.34 -9.70 -20.67
N ARG A 108 11.84 -10.93 -20.80
CA ARG A 108 13.17 -11.25 -21.29
C ARG A 108 13.09 -11.89 -22.67
N LYS A 109 13.93 -11.44 -23.61
CA LYS A 109 14.13 -12.08 -24.91
C LYS A 109 15.19 -13.18 -24.82
N ASP A 110 15.28 -14.01 -25.85
CA ASP A 110 16.27 -15.09 -25.95
C ASP A 110 17.72 -14.57 -25.88
N ASP A 111 17.97 -13.37 -26.40
CA ASP A 111 19.26 -12.67 -26.32
C ASP A 111 19.59 -12.09 -24.93
N GLY A 112 18.71 -12.27 -23.94
CA GLY A 112 18.86 -11.72 -22.58
C GLY A 112 18.43 -10.25 -22.43
N SER A 113 18.12 -9.56 -23.52
CA SER A 113 17.66 -8.18 -23.49
C SER A 113 16.19 -8.05 -23.08
N THR A 114 15.81 -6.83 -22.69
CA THR A 114 14.45 -6.49 -22.27
C THR A 114 13.46 -6.53 -23.45
N ASN A 115 12.36 -7.26 -23.30
CA ASN A 115 11.27 -7.30 -24.27
C ASN A 115 10.35 -6.08 -24.14
N LYS A 116 10.73 -4.97 -24.79
CA LYS A 116 9.96 -3.71 -24.78
C LYS A 116 8.51 -3.85 -25.27
N GLY A 117 8.23 -4.80 -26.17
CA GLY A 117 6.86 -5.04 -26.66
C GLY A 117 5.95 -5.64 -25.59
N ALA A 118 6.49 -6.51 -24.74
CA ALA A 118 5.75 -7.06 -23.61
C ALA A 118 5.40 -5.98 -22.56
N PHE A 119 6.30 -5.02 -22.29
CA PHE A 119 6.01 -3.89 -21.38
C PHE A 119 4.85 -3.01 -21.83
N GLY A 120 4.55 -2.96 -23.12
CA GLY A 120 3.42 -2.19 -23.64
C GLY A 120 2.05 -2.82 -23.35
N ARG A 121 2.00 -4.08 -22.92
CA ARG A 121 0.74 -4.79 -22.63
C ARG A 121 0.30 -4.47 -21.20
N ALA A 122 -0.90 -3.93 -21.06
CA ALA A 122 -1.44 -3.56 -19.76
C ALA A 122 -1.74 -4.79 -18.89
N VAL A 123 -2.20 -5.88 -19.50
CA VAL A 123 -2.47 -7.15 -18.81
C VAL A 123 -1.56 -8.24 -19.37
N ARG A 124 -0.92 -8.98 -18.46
CA ARG A 124 -0.02 -10.10 -18.80
C ARG A 124 -0.30 -11.27 -17.87
N ASN A 125 -0.62 -12.44 -18.41
CA ASN A 125 -0.73 -13.65 -17.57
C ASN A 125 0.65 -14.09 -17.08
N MET A 126 0.68 -14.69 -15.91
CA MET A 126 1.87 -15.05 -15.15
C MET A 126 1.70 -16.43 -14.53
N SER A 127 2.80 -17.17 -14.40
CA SER A 127 2.82 -18.46 -13.70
C SER A 127 2.85 -18.30 -12.18
N ASP A 128 2.48 -19.36 -11.45
CA ASP A 128 2.55 -19.37 -9.99
C ASP A 128 3.95 -19.07 -9.46
N ALA A 129 4.98 -19.65 -10.08
CA ALA A 129 6.36 -19.48 -9.67
C ALA A 129 6.85 -18.02 -9.80
N GLU A 130 6.47 -17.34 -10.90
CA GLU A 130 6.81 -15.92 -11.10
C GLU A 130 6.10 -15.04 -10.08
N TYR A 131 4.84 -15.34 -9.79
CA TYR A 131 4.07 -14.62 -8.77
C TYR A 131 4.66 -14.80 -7.38
N ASP A 132 4.99 -16.03 -6.98
CA ASP A 132 5.54 -16.35 -5.67
C ASP A 132 6.89 -15.63 -5.45
N LEU A 133 7.72 -15.51 -6.51
CA LEU A 133 8.97 -14.74 -6.45
C LEU A 133 8.73 -13.25 -6.23
N ILE A 134 7.73 -12.66 -6.89
CA ILE A 134 7.37 -11.25 -6.69
C ILE A 134 6.83 -11.02 -5.28
N LEU A 135 6.01 -11.94 -4.75
CA LEU A 135 5.52 -11.84 -3.38
C LEU A 135 6.64 -11.93 -2.36
N ALA A 136 7.56 -12.88 -2.52
CA ALA A 136 8.70 -13.03 -1.63
C ALA A 136 9.58 -11.78 -1.64
N ALA A 137 9.78 -11.17 -2.82
CA ALA A 137 10.48 -9.90 -2.93
C ALA A 137 9.70 -8.75 -2.28
N GLY A 138 8.39 -8.63 -2.54
CA GLY A 138 7.56 -7.51 -2.09
C GLY A 138 7.20 -7.51 -0.61
N PHE A 139 7.22 -8.68 0.03
CA PHE A 139 6.98 -8.84 1.46
C PHE A 139 8.23 -9.15 2.28
N ALA A 140 9.42 -8.91 1.72
CA ALA A 140 10.69 -9.31 2.32
C ALA A 140 10.88 -8.74 3.74
N HIS A 141 10.37 -7.55 4.05
CA HIS A 141 10.45 -7.00 5.40
C HIS A 141 9.43 -7.64 6.35
N VAL A 142 8.21 -7.90 5.85
CA VAL A 142 7.11 -8.49 6.64
C VAL A 142 7.43 -9.93 7.06
N ILE A 143 8.15 -10.69 6.22
CA ILE A 143 8.57 -12.06 6.51
C ILE A 143 9.94 -12.17 7.19
N GLY A 144 10.60 -11.03 7.48
CA GLY A 144 11.92 -11.00 8.13
C GLY A 144 13.10 -11.38 7.24
N ALA A 145 12.92 -11.44 5.92
CA ALA A 145 14.00 -11.75 4.97
C ALA A 145 14.91 -10.53 4.68
N ARG A 146 14.44 -9.31 4.95
CA ARG A 146 15.23 -8.05 4.85
C ARG A 146 14.89 -7.13 6.00
N ASN A 147 15.86 -6.29 6.40
CA ASN A 147 15.65 -5.20 7.34
C ASN A 147 15.20 -3.94 6.61
N ARG A 148 14.21 -3.23 7.15
CA ARG A 148 13.67 -2.01 6.54
C ARG A 148 14.72 -0.90 6.57
N GLU A 149 15.22 -0.53 5.39
CA GLU A 149 16.15 0.59 5.22
C GLU A 149 15.49 1.90 5.65
N ARG A 150 16.24 2.73 6.38
CA ARG A 150 15.78 4.04 6.88
C ARG A 150 16.73 5.13 6.41
N PRO A 151 16.20 6.25 5.89
CA PRO A 151 17.01 7.43 5.68
C PRO A 151 17.58 7.93 7.03
N PHE A 152 18.89 8.25 7.05
CA PHE A 152 19.57 8.93 8.17
C PHE A 152 18.77 10.17 8.62
N PRO A 153 18.67 10.46 9.94
CA PRO A 153 19.81 10.59 10.85
C PRO A 153 19.89 9.57 12.00
N ASP A 154 19.09 8.50 12.00
CA ASP A 154 19.07 7.54 13.11
C ASP A 154 19.94 6.32 12.79
N PRO A 155 21.25 6.30 13.12
CA PRO A 155 22.00 5.05 13.13
C PRO A 155 21.32 4.09 14.11
N PRO A 156 21.31 2.77 13.84
CA PRO A 156 20.84 1.80 14.82
C PRO A 156 21.71 1.92 16.07
N GLU A 157 21.17 2.50 17.14
CA GLU A 157 21.79 2.46 18.45
C GLU A 157 21.89 1.01 18.87
N LEU A 158 23.05 0.60 19.39
CA LEU A 158 23.26 -0.75 19.90
C LEU A 158 22.21 -1.03 20.98
N VAL A 159 21.53 -2.17 20.82
CA VAL A 159 20.44 -2.64 21.68
C VAL A 159 20.87 -2.57 23.15
N GLN A 160 20.28 -1.66 23.92
CA GLN A 160 20.22 -1.77 25.38
C GLN A 160 18.80 -2.18 25.74
N ALA A 161 18.67 -3.40 26.28
CA ALA A 161 17.40 -3.94 26.76
C ALA A 161 16.81 -3.00 27.82
N GLY A 162 15.64 -2.44 27.53
CA GLY A 162 14.92 -1.56 28.46
C GLY A 162 14.21 -2.38 29.54
N PHE A 163 13.86 -1.73 30.65
CA PHE A 163 13.31 -2.37 31.87
C PHE A 163 11.92 -3.02 31.73
N ASN A 164 11.33 -3.14 30.53
CA ASN A 164 10.02 -3.76 30.29
C ASN A 164 9.88 -4.29 28.86
N ASP A 165 10.94 -4.85 28.27
CA ASP A 165 10.72 -5.78 27.16
C ASP A 165 10.07 -7.04 27.75
N GLU A 166 8.74 -7.04 27.93
CA GLU A 166 8.04 -8.30 27.72
C GLU A 166 8.40 -8.71 26.29
N PRO A 167 9.08 -9.85 26.08
CA PRO A 167 9.30 -10.32 24.74
C PRO A 167 7.93 -10.67 24.17
N GLN A 168 7.31 -9.73 23.46
CA GLN A 168 6.37 -10.09 22.42
C GLN A 168 7.21 -10.76 21.34
N VAL A 169 7.39 -12.07 21.57
CA VAL A 169 8.01 -13.12 20.78
C VAL A 169 9.05 -12.60 19.80
N GLU A 170 10.32 -12.71 20.20
CA GLU A 170 11.43 -12.75 19.25
C GLU A 170 11.07 -13.76 18.15
N PHE A 171 10.98 -13.25 16.93
CA PHE A 171 10.41 -13.97 15.79
C PHE A 171 11.37 -15.10 15.39
N GLU A 172 11.19 -16.27 15.99
CA GLU A 172 11.63 -17.54 15.43
C GLU A 172 10.93 -17.70 14.07
N PRO A 173 11.65 -17.72 12.93
CA PRO A 173 11.04 -17.87 11.63
C PRO A 173 10.57 -19.33 11.44
N GLU A 174 9.48 -19.72 12.10
CA GLU A 174 8.85 -21.05 11.93
C GLU A 174 8.10 -21.21 10.58
N PHE A 175 8.27 -20.28 9.64
CA PHE A 175 7.54 -20.27 8.37
C PHE A 175 8.47 -20.23 7.16
N VAL A 176 9.39 -21.19 7.06
CA VAL A 176 10.21 -21.36 5.84
C VAL A 176 9.46 -22.16 4.74
N ASP A 177 8.29 -22.76 5.02
CA ASP A 177 7.60 -23.59 4.02
C ASP A 177 6.06 -23.47 4.01
N ARG A 178 5.54 -22.24 3.93
CA ARG A 178 4.15 -21.99 3.53
C ARG A 178 4.11 -20.86 2.51
N ARG A 179 3.64 -21.17 1.29
CA ARG A 179 3.48 -20.21 0.18
C ARG A 179 2.83 -18.93 0.74
N ILE A 180 3.51 -17.78 0.68
CA ILE A 180 3.03 -16.48 1.20
C ILE A 180 1.57 -16.22 0.81
N VAL A 181 1.16 -16.71 -0.36
CA VAL A 181 -0.21 -16.76 -0.87
C VAL A 181 -1.26 -17.16 0.19
N SER A 182 -1.03 -18.22 0.98
CA SER A 182 -2.01 -18.67 1.99
C SER A 182 -2.17 -17.68 3.14
N SER A 183 -1.15 -16.86 3.40
CA SER A 183 -1.14 -15.85 4.46
C SER A 183 -1.78 -14.53 4.01
N LEU A 184 -1.94 -14.29 2.70
CA LEU A 184 -2.50 -13.03 2.16
C LEU A 184 -3.95 -12.75 2.61
N VAL A 185 -4.68 -13.80 2.98
CA VAL A 185 -6.05 -13.71 3.52
C VAL A 185 -6.08 -13.64 5.05
N GLN A 186 -4.95 -13.88 5.71
CA GLN A 186 -4.87 -13.90 7.18
C GLN A 186 -4.68 -12.49 7.72
N ARG A 187 -5.59 -12.06 8.61
CA ARG A 187 -5.58 -10.70 9.15
C ARG A 187 -4.24 -10.29 9.80
N PRO A 188 -3.56 -11.13 10.61
CA PRO A 188 -2.27 -10.76 11.19
C PRO A 188 -1.18 -10.44 10.17
N PHE A 189 -1.16 -11.14 9.03
CA PHE A 189 -0.20 -10.86 7.96
C PHE A 189 -0.55 -9.54 7.24
N ARG A 190 -1.83 -9.36 6.92
CA ARG A 190 -2.34 -8.13 6.27
C ARG A 190 -2.08 -6.89 7.11
N ASP A 191 -2.34 -6.95 8.41
CA ASP A 191 -2.07 -5.86 9.36
C ASP A 191 -0.59 -5.48 9.39
N ARG A 192 0.31 -6.48 9.38
CA ARG A 192 1.76 -6.24 9.34
C ARG A 192 2.19 -5.61 8.03
N ALA A 193 1.71 -6.13 6.90
CA ALA A 193 2.02 -5.61 5.57
C ALA A 193 1.50 -4.17 5.39
N PHE A 194 0.25 -3.91 5.76
CA PHE A 194 -0.34 -2.57 5.77
C PHE A 194 0.47 -1.61 6.66
N SER A 195 0.79 -2.03 7.88
CA SER A 195 1.57 -1.23 8.82
C SER A 195 2.95 -0.90 8.27
N ALA A 196 3.65 -1.87 7.67
CA ALA A 196 4.95 -1.65 7.05
C ALA A 196 4.85 -0.64 5.88
N ALA A 197 3.86 -0.78 5.00
CA ALA A 197 3.65 0.12 3.87
C ALA A 197 3.34 1.57 4.32
N ILE A 198 2.47 1.74 5.33
CA ILE A 198 2.15 3.07 5.89
C ILE A 198 3.39 3.70 6.54
N LYS A 199 4.14 2.94 7.34
CA LYS A 199 5.36 3.45 7.98
C LYS A 199 6.39 3.90 6.94
N THR A 200 6.55 3.15 5.86
CA THR A 200 7.41 3.53 4.72
C THR A 200 6.92 4.82 4.06
N ALA A 201 5.62 4.92 3.72
CA ALA A 201 5.05 6.09 3.03
C ALA A 201 5.21 7.40 3.83
N TYR A 202 5.06 7.33 5.16
CA TYR A 202 5.18 8.47 6.06
C TYR A 202 6.56 8.62 6.71
N ASN A 203 7.56 7.82 6.29
CA ASN A 203 8.92 7.84 6.86
C ASN A 203 8.94 7.81 8.41
N ASP A 204 8.11 6.93 8.99
CA ASP A 204 7.96 6.75 10.45
C ASP A 204 7.51 8.00 11.23
N THR A 205 6.93 8.98 10.55
CA THR A 205 6.54 10.26 11.13
C THR A 205 5.02 10.33 11.30
N CYS A 206 4.56 10.78 12.48
CA CYS A 206 3.15 10.99 12.73
C CYS A 206 2.63 12.12 11.84
N ALA A 207 1.59 11.85 11.05
CA ALA A 207 1.04 12.76 10.07
C ALA A 207 0.38 14.01 10.69
N ILE A 208 0.00 13.95 11.97
CA ILE A 208 -0.66 15.06 12.68
C ILE A 208 0.31 15.85 13.54
N THR A 209 1.26 15.19 14.21
CA THR A 209 2.17 15.87 15.14
C THR A 209 3.51 16.23 14.52
N GLY A 210 3.90 15.57 13.42
CA GLY A 210 5.25 15.67 12.86
C GLY A 210 6.32 14.96 13.68
N ILE A 211 5.95 14.28 14.77
CA ILE A 211 6.90 13.56 15.62
C ILE A 211 7.32 12.27 14.93
N LYS A 212 8.63 12.06 14.84
CA LYS A 212 9.27 10.80 14.46
C LYS A 212 10.01 10.28 15.69
N LEU A 213 9.54 9.16 16.23
CA LEU A 213 10.16 8.49 17.37
C LEU A 213 10.44 7.03 17.03
N ILE A 214 11.70 6.65 17.19
CA ILE A 214 12.22 5.31 16.93
C ILE A 214 12.97 4.86 18.19
N ASN A 215 12.68 3.66 18.69
CA ASN A 215 13.41 3.10 19.82
C ASN A 215 14.74 2.45 19.37
N GLY A 216 15.61 2.10 20.33
CA GLY A 216 16.92 1.48 20.05
C GLY A 216 16.86 0.15 19.28
N GLY A 217 15.72 -0.55 19.29
CA GLY A 217 15.47 -1.73 18.45
C GLY A 217 14.99 -1.42 17.04
N GLY A 218 15.03 -0.16 16.62
CA GLY A 218 14.48 0.29 15.35
C GLY A 218 12.96 0.17 15.28
N ARG A 219 12.21 0.14 16.37
CA ARG A 219 10.73 0.13 16.29
C ARG A 219 10.21 1.55 16.32
N SER A 220 9.39 1.89 15.33
CA SER A 220 8.73 3.20 15.24
C SER A 220 7.51 3.24 16.15
N GLU A 221 7.35 4.35 16.87
CA GLU A 221 6.20 4.60 17.74
C GLU A 221 4.89 4.69 16.95
N VAL A 222 4.95 5.25 15.73
CA VAL A 222 3.77 5.43 14.90
C VAL A 222 3.07 4.10 14.57
N GLN A 223 1.75 4.19 14.53
CA GLN A 223 0.83 3.13 14.18
C GLN A 223 0.16 3.46 12.84
N ALA A 224 -0.27 2.43 12.14
CA ALA A 224 -1.03 2.60 10.91
C ALA A 224 -2.52 2.61 11.22
N ALA A 225 -3.14 3.78 11.11
CA ALA A 225 -4.57 3.97 11.33
C ALA A 225 -5.32 3.88 10.00
N HIS A 226 -6.38 3.08 9.93
CA HIS A 226 -7.27 3.09 8.78
C HIS A 226 -8.18 4.31 8.81
N VAL A 227 -8.32 5.01 7.69
CA VAL A 227 -9.24 6.14 7.55
C VAL A 227 -10.69 5.67 7.51
N ARG A 228 -11.01 4.73 6.61
CA ARG A 228 -12.25 3.95 6.68
C ARG A 228 -11.94 2.67 7.45
N PRO A 229 -12.63 2.39 8.58
CA PRO A 229 -12.39 1.19 9.37
C PRO A 229 -12.58 -0.10 8.55
N VAL A 230 -11.80 -1.12 8.87
CA VAL A 230 -11.92 -2.44 8.23
C VAL A 230 -13.27 -3.11 8.51
N ALA A 231 -13.82 -2.91 9.70
CA ALA A 231 -15.17 -3.37 10.05
C ALA A 231 -16.26 -2.84 9.10
N ASP A 232 -15.99 -1.71 8.44
CA ASP A 232 -16.88 -1.07 7.49
C ASP A 232 -16.45 -1.30 6.03
N GLY A 233 -15.55 -2.26 5.77
CA GLY A 233 -15.03 -2.57 4.43
C GLY A 233 -13.97 -1.60 3.92
N GLY A 234 -13.21 -0.96 4.80
CA GLY A 234 -12.02 -0.20 4.43
C GLY A 234 -10.89 -1.10 3.90
N PRO A 235 -10.31 -0.80 2.73
CA PRO A 235 -9.22 -1.61 2.17
C PRO A 235 -7.90 -1.37 2.91
N ASP A 236 -6.99 -2.35 2.88
CA ASP A 236 -5.63 -2.22 3.39
C ASP A 236 -4.73 -1.47 2.38
N SER A 237 -5.19 -0.32 1.87
CA SER A 237 -4.47 0.54 0.91
C SER A 237 -3.75 1.66 1.65
N VAL A 238 -2.55 2.04 1.20
CA VAL A 238 -1.83 3.21 1.74
C VAL A 238 -2.72 4.47 1.68
N ARG A 239 -3.54 4.59 0.64
CA ARG A 239 -4.49 5.69 0.44
C ARG A 239 -5.68 5.66 1.43
N ASN A 240 -5.90 4.55 2.12
CA ASN A 240 -6.85 4.40 3.22
C ASN A 240 -6.16 4.41 4.59
N GLY A 241 -4.88 4.82 4.68
CA GLY A 241 -4.16 4.81 5.94
C GLY A 241 -3.36 6.08 6.23
N ILE A 242 -3.16 6.32 7.53
CA ILE A 242 -2.41 7.45 8.05
C ILE A 242 -1.48 6.93 9.15
N ALA A 243 -0.21 7.37 9.14
CA ALA A 243 0.71 7.10 10.25
C ALA A 243 0.42 8.04 11.42
N LEU A 244 0.00 7.52 12.57
CA LEU A 244 -0.38 8.30 13.75
C LEU A 244 0.36 7.80 14.98
N SER A 245 0.74 8.71 15.88
CA SER A 245 1.20 8.32 17.23
C SER A 245 0.06 7.69 18.02
N GLY A 246 0.35 6.84 19.01
CA GLY A 246 -0.66 6.04 19.71
C GLY A 246 -1.82 6.87 20.29
N THR A 247 -1.51 8.01 20.91
CA THR A 247 -2.53 8.93 21.43
C THR A 247 -3.40 9.51 20.32
N VAL A 248 -2.78 9.94 19.22
CA VAL A 248 -3.52 10.57 18.10
C VAL A 248 -4.33 9.54 17.33
N HIS A 249 -3.82 8.32 17.17
CA HIS A 249 -4.55 7.20 16.60
C HIS A 249 -5.84 6.93 17.38
N TRP A 250 -5.74 6.83 18.71
CA TRP A 250 -6.92 6.66 19.57
C TRP A 250 -7.94 7.79 19.40
N MET A 251 -7.48 9.05 19.28
CA MET A 251 -8.36 10.20 19.07
C MET A 251 -9.06 10.16 17.70
N PHE A 252 -8.34 9.75 16.67
CA PHE A 252 -8.86 9.63 15.31
C PHE A 252 -9.96 8.56 15.25
N ASP A 253 -9.69 7.36 15.76
CA ASP A 253 -10.65 6.25 15.82
C ASP A 253 -11.92 6.57 16.62
N ARG A 254 -11.81 7.46 17.62
CA ARG A 254 -12.95 7.93 18.42
C ARG A 254 -13.65 9.15 17.83
N GLY A 255 -13.21 9.63 16.67
CA GLY A 255 -13.80 10.76 15.97
C GLY A 255 -13.57 12.11 16.64
N LEU A 256 -12.53 12.23 17.48
CA LEU A 256 -12.13 13.50 18.10
C LEU A 256 -11.31 14.37 17.14
N ILE A 257 -10.63 13.74 16.19
CA ILE A 257 -9.91 14.38 15.09
C ILE A 257 -10.35 13.75 13.78
N SER A 258 -10.48 14.56 12.73
CA SER A 258 -10.67 14.12 11.35
C SER A 258 -9.90 15.03 10.39
N VAL A 259 -9.98 14.78 9.09
CA VAL A 259 -9.29 15.54 8.05
C VAL A 259 -10.29 15.98 6.97
N ASP A 260 -10.23 17.25 6.58
CA ASP A 260 -11.07 17.82 5.53
C ASP A 260 -10.51 17.57 4.12
N ASP A 261 -11.25 17.92 3.08
CA ASP A 261 -10.89 17.66 1.69
C ASP A 261 -9.61 18.39 1.24
N ASP A 262 -9.32 19.55 1.84
CA ASP A 262 -8.09 20.29 1.62
C ASP A 262 -6.94 19.84 2.54
N TYR A 263 -7.11 18.72 3.24
CA TYR A 263 -6.18 18.19 4.25
C TYR A 263 -6.02 19.05 5.51
N SER A 264 -6.91 20.01 5.78
CA SER A 264 -6.97 20.66 7.08
C SER A 264 -7.47 19.71 8.18
N LEU A 265 -6.98 19.89 9.41
CA LEU A 265 -7.38 19.07 10.55
C LEU A 265 -8.67 19.60 11.16
N LEU A 266 -9.65 18.72 11.28
CA LEU A 266 -10.92 18.96 11.96
C LEU A 266 -10.82 18.38 13.38
N ILE A 267 -11.11 19.19 14.39
CA ILE A 267 -10.96 18.79 15.80
C ILE A 267 -12.26 19.09 16.52
N ALA A 268 -12.79 18.09 17.25
CA ALA A 268 -13.98 18.23 18.08
C ALA A 268 -13.69 19.13 19.29
N ARG A 269 -13.79 20.45 19.08
CA ARG A 269 -13.50 21.47 20.09
C ARG A 269 -14.41 21.26 21.31
N GLY A 270 -13.83 21.30 22.51
CA GLY A 270 -14.52 21.03 23.78
C GLY A 270 -14.33 19.61 24.32
N SER A 271 -13.96 18.65 23.47
CA SER A 271 -13.66 17.25 23.86
C SER A 271 -12.16 16.94 23.87
N VAL A 272 -11.34 17.81 23.30
CA VAL A 272 -9.88 17.69 23.23
C VAL A 272 -9.22 18.73 24.14
N PRO A 273 -8.42 18.33 25.15
CA PRO A 273 -7.72 19.26 26.02
C PRO A 273 -6.66 20.09 25.28
N ASP A 274 -6.44 21.33 25.73
CA ASP A 274 -5.42 22.24 25.16
C ASP A 274 -4.00 21.66 25.20
N THR A 275 -3.70 20.79 26.17
CA THR A 275 -2.41 20.11 26.27
C THR A 275 -2.14 19.20 25.08
N ILE A 276 -3.17 18.55 24.55
CA ILE A 276 -3.07 17.70 23.35
C ILE A 276 -3.00 18.55 22.09
N MET A 277 -3.71 19.68 22.06
CA MET A 277 -3.64 20.64 20.95
C MET A 277 -2.21 21.15 20.70
N ARG A 278 -1.37 21.23 21.74
CA ARG A 278 0.05 21.61 21.61
C ARG A 278 0.92 20.59 20.88
N LEU A 279 0.45 19.35 20.73
CA LEU A 279 1.16 18.31 19.98
C LEU A 279 0.81 18.34 18.48
N VAL A 280 -0.30 18.96 18.10
CA VAL A 280 -0.69 19.12 16.70
C VAL A 280 0.28 20.07 16.01
N ASN A 281 0.65 19.77 14.76
CA ASN A 281 1.55 20.66 14.00
C ASN A 281 0.97 22.09 13.89
N PRO A 282 1.83 23.13 13.84
CA PRO A 282 1.41 24.53 13.79
C PRO A 282 0.52 24.88 12.59
N GLU A 283 0.68 24.17 11.47
CA GLU A 283 -0.08 24.40 10.25
C GLU A 283 -1.53 23.88 10.33
N HIS A 284 -1.86 23.09 11.37
CA HIS A 284 -3.15 22.41 11.52
C HIS A 284 -3.58 21.67 10.24
N ARG A 285 -2.62 21.04 9.57
CA ARG A 285 -2.81 20.30 8.32
C ARG A 285 -2.19 18.92 8.41
N LEU A 286 -2.76 17.96 7.70
CA LEU A 286 -2.18 16.63 7.62
C LEU A 286 -0.85 16.69 6.85
N LEU A 287 0.23 16.19 7.44
CA LEU A 287 1.49 15.96 6.74
C LEU A 287 1.29 14.77 5.79
N LEU A 288 1.48 15.02 4.51
CA LEU A 288 1.23 14.03 3.46
C LEU A 288 2.50 13.23 3.12
N PRO A 289 2.36 11.99 2.63
CA PRO A 289 3.45 11.27 1.98
C PRO A 289 4.08 12.10 0.85
N SER A 290 5.38 11.91 0.63
CA SER A 290 6.11 12.62 -0.43
C SER A 290 5.57 12.34 -1.84
N ARG A 291 4.92 11.18 -2.02
CA ARG A 291 4.29 10.80 -3.28
C ARG A 291 2.78 10.99 -3.22
N HIS A 292 2.25 11.65 -4.24
CA HIS A 292 0.83 11.97 -4.29
C HIS A 292 -0.08 10.74 -4.46
N ASP A 293 0.40 9.66 -5.08
CA ASP A 293 -0.34 8.41 -5.23
C ASP A 293 -0.47 7.61 -3.92
N GLU A 294 0.28 7.99 -2.89
CA GLU A 294 0.24 7.41 -1.54
C GLU A 294 -0.58 8.29 -0.56
N CYS A 295 -1.00 9.49 -0.97
CA CYS A 295 -1.82 10.37 -0.13
C CYS A 295 -3.18 9.75 0.20
N PRO A 296 -3.75 10.04 1.39
CA PRO A 296 -5.09 9.63 1.74
C PRO A 296 -6.12 10.06 0.70
N HIS A 297 -6.95 9.12 0.25
CA HIS A 297 -7.97 9.40 -0.75
C HIS A 297 -9.17 10.10 -0.12
N GLN A 298 -9.65 11.13 -0.81
CA GLN A 298 -10.83 11.92 -0.45
C GLN A 298 -12.08 11.10 -0.13
N GLN A 299 -12.33 9.97 -0.81
CA GLN A 299 -13.49 9.12 -0.50
C GLN A 299 -13.45 8.55 0.92
N PHE A 300 -12.25 8.20 1.42
CA PHE A 300 -12.09 7.63 2.73
C PHE A 300 -12.14 8.73 3.79
N LEU A 301 -11.52 9.88 3.51
CA LEU A 301 -11.62 11.05 4.39
C LEU A 301 -13.09 11.49 4.55
N LYS A 302 -13.83 11.56 3.45
CA LYS A 302 -15.27 11.85 3.46
C LYS A 302 -16.05 10.81 4.26
N TYR A 303 -15.72 9.53 4.14
CA TYR A 303 -16.32 8.47 4.97
C TYR A 303 -16.07 8.74 6.45
N HIS A 304 -14.82 8.98 6.84
CA HIS A 304 -14.44 9.22 8.23
C HIS A 304 -15.17 10.44 8.80
N ARG A 305 -15.22 11.56 8.07
CA ARG A 305 -15.99 12.75 8.44
C ARG A 305 -17.48 12.47 8.63
N ALA A 306 -18.07 11.64 7.77
CA ALA A 306 -19.51 11.38 7.79
C ALA A 306 -19.95 10.31 8.81
N LYS A 307 -19.05 9.38 9.18
CA LYS A 307 -19.42 8.17 9.94
C LYS A 307 -18.70 8.03 11.28
N VAL A 308 -17.50 8.59 11.40
CA VAL A 308 -16.64 8.41 12.59
C VAL A 308 -16.55 9.71 13.38
N PHE A 309 -16.27 10.83 12.71
CA PHE A 309 -16.08 12.14 13.34
C PHE A 309 -17.30 12.56 14.19
N ARG A 310 -17.02 13.12 15.37
CA ARG A 310 -18.02 13.49 16.40
C ARG A 310 -18.02 14.98 16.74
N GLY A 311 -17.27 15.79 16.00
CA GLY A 311 -17.21 17.25 16.18
C GLY A 311 -18.14 18.02 15.26
#